data_AF-A0AAD6ZCF9-F1
#
_entry.id   AF-A0AAD6ZCF9-F1
#
_cell.length_a   1.000
_cell.length_b   1.000
_cell.length_c   1.000
_cell.angle_alpha   90.00
_cell.angle_beta   90.00
_cell.angle_gamma   90.00
#
_symmetry.space_group_name_H-M   'P 1'
#
loop_
_entity.id
_entity.type
_entity.pdbx_description
1 polymer ?
#
loop_
_entity_poly.entity_id
_entity_poly.type
_entity_poly.pdbx_seq_one_letter_code
_entity_poly.pdbx_strand_id
1 'polypeptide(L)'
;NVEEHIRTLTNLRSKLAAQKTKLTEEEFCITLLTSLPDSWDNFISGVDTASLTESTKLVARILEQDRRRKAKPSSDEVALPAHFHKQKHGHGKQSKFNPKVTCYGCGRIGHIISDC
;
A
#
# COMPACT_ATOMS: atom_id res chain seq x y z
N ASN A 1 14.10 -10.21 9.09
CA ASN A 1 13.20 -10.10 7.90
C ASN A 1 12.22 -11.26 7.95
N VAL A 2 10.91 -11.06 7.74
CA VAL A 2 9.90 -12.12 7.91
C VAL A 2 10.15 -13.30 6.96
N GLU A 3 10.56 -13.01 5.74
CA GLU A 3 10.93 -14.04 4.75
C GLU A 3 12.08 -14.94 5.22
N GLU A 4 13.12 -14.34 5.82
CA GLU A 4 14.27 -15.07 6.35
C GLU A 4 13.90 -15.94 7.56
N HIS A 5 13.00 -15.43 8.40
CA HIS A 5 12.43 -16.19 9.52
C HIS A 5 11.65 -17.42 9.04
N ILE A 6 10.78 -17.25 8.03
CA ILE A 6 10.04 -18.36 7.40
C ILE A 6 10.98 -19.41 6.80
N ARG A 7 12.05 -18.97 6.11
CA ARG A 7 13.07 -19.88 5.56
C ARG A 7 13.76 -20.68 6.67
N THR A 8 14.08 -20.02 7.78
CA THR A 8 14.70 -20.65 8.95
C THR A 8 13.78 -21.69 9.58
N LEU A 9 12.51 -21.37 9.79
CA LEU A 9 11.51 -22.32 10.33
C LEU A 9 11.27 -23.51 9.40
N THR A 10 11.21 -23.29 8.09
CA THR A 10 11.10 -24.38 7.10
C THR A 10 12.31 -25.31 7.16
N ASN A 11 13.53 -24.76 7.26
CA ASN A 11 14.74 -25.55 7.43
C ASN A 11 14.75 -26.35 8.75
N LEU A 12 14.28 -25.76 9.85
CA LEU A 12 14.15 -26.45 11.13
C LEU A 12 13.15 -27.61 11.03
N ARG A 13 12.02 -27.40 10.35
CA ARG A 13 11.05 -28.46 10.07
C ARG A 13 11.68 -29.62 9.28
N SER A 14 12.48 -29.33 8.24
CA SER A 14 13.19 -30.36 7.49
C SER A 14 14.21 -31.13 8.35
N LYS A 15 14.92 -30.44 9.24
CA LYS A 15 15.86 -31.08 10.20
C LYS A 15 15.13 -31.97 11.21
N LEU A 16 13.97 -31.55 11.70
CA LEU A 16 13.13 -32.34 12.61
C LEU A 16 12.55 -33.58 11.92
N ALA A 17 12.15 -33.44 10.65
CA ALA A 17 11.72 -34.58 9.85
C ALA A 17 12.84 -35.63 9.68
N ALA A 18 14.09 -35.18 9.52
CA ALA A 18 15.24 -36.08 9.46
C ALA A 18 15.49 -36.83 10.78
N GLN A 19 15.08 -36.27 11.92
CA GLN A 19 15.19 -36.89 13.26
C GLN A 19 13.97 -37.74 13.65
N LYS A 20 13.05 -38.02 12.70
CA LYS A 20 11.82 -38.80 12.87
C LYS A 20 10.76 -38.17 13.79
N THR A 21 10.91 -36.92 14.18
CA THR A 21 9.84 -36.18 14.88
C THR A 21 8.89 -35.63 13.83
N LYS A 22 7.70 -36.23 13.70
CA LYS A 22 6.66 -35.75 12.79
C LYS A 22 5.89 -34.62 13.47
N LEU A 23 6.25 -33.38 13.17
CA LEU A 23 5.36 -32.23 13.39
C LEU A 23 4.19 -32.35 12.42
N THR A 24 2.98 -32.27 12.95
CA THR A 24 1.78 -32.15 12.11
C THR A 24 1.77 -30.79 11.42
N GLU A 25 1.06 -30.68 10.30
CA GLU A 25 0.94 -29.41 9.55
C GLU A 25 0.32 -28.32 10.43
N GLU A 26 -0.65 -28.70 11.27
CA GLU A 26 -1.37 -27.83 12.19
C GLU A 26 -0.43 -27.25 13.25
N GLU A 27 0.37 -28.10 13.90
CA GLU A 27 1.36 -27.66 14.89
C GLU A 27 2.41 -26.73 14.29
N PHE A 28 2.84 -27.00 13.05
CA PHE A 28 3.75 -26.12 12.34
C PHE A 28 3.11 -24.77 12.01
N CYS A 29 1.85 -24.75 11.57
CA CYS A 29 1.11 -23.51 11.32
C CYS A 29 0.97 -22.66 12.58
N ILE A 30 0.61 -23.28 13.71
CA ILE A 30 0.49 -22.60 15.00
C ILE A 30 1.85 -22.05 15.43
N THR A 31 2.91 -22.85 15.36
CA THR A 31 4.28 -22.43 15.69
C THR A 31 4.72 -21.25 14.82
N LEU A 32 4.38 -21.28 13.53
CA LEU A 32 4.69 -20.18 12.61
C LEU A 32 3.95 -18.90 13.01
N LEU A 33 2.65 -18.99 13.32
CA LEU A 33 1.83 -17.85 13.71
C LEU A 33 2.31 -17.22 15.02
N THR A 34 2.65 -18.03 16.04
CA THR A 34 3.12 -17.53 17.35
C THR A 34 4.55 -17.02 17.33
N SER A 35 5.34 -17.39 16.33
CA SER A 35 6.71 -16.90 16.15
C SER A 35 6.80 -15.54 15.45
N LEU A 36 5.68 -15.01 14.94
CA LEU A 36 5.64 -13.71 14.28
C LEU A 36 5.65 -12.57 15.32
N PRO A 37 6.23 -11.39 15.01
CA PRO A 37 6.21 -10.24 15.92
C PRO A 37 4.81 -9.64 16.08
N ASP A 38 4.54 -8.98 17.22
CA ASP A 38 3.26 -8.33 17.59
C ASP A 38 2.66 -7.42 16.50
N SER A 39 3.51 -6.83 15.65
CA SER A 39 3.06 -6.09 14.46
C SER A 39 2.15 -6.90 13.50
N TRP A 40 2.13 -8.23 13.63
CA TRP A 40 1.32 -9.17 12.87
C TRP A 40 0.02 -9.59 13.58
N ASP A 41 -0.29 -9.09 14.77
CA ASP A 41 -1.50 -9.45 15.53
C ASP A 41 -2.79 -9.26 14.73
N ASN A 42 -2.88 -8.19 13.95
CA ASN A 42 -4.01 -7.94 13.05
C ASN A 42 -4.17 -9.00 11.96
N PHE A 43 -3.05 -9.57 11.50
CA PHE A 43 -3.08 -10.67 10.53
C PHE A 43 -3.45 -11.98 11.23
N ILE A 44 -2.84 -12.27 12.38
CA ILE A 44 -3.08 -13.49 13.16
C ILE A 44 -4.55 -13.57 13.58
N SER A 45 -5.14 -12.46 14.04
CA SER A 45 -6.55 -12.38 14.44
C SER A 45 -7.54 -12.69 13.31
N GLY A 46 -7.13 -12.49 12.05
CA GLY A 46 -7.95 -12.80 10.87
C GLY A 46 -7.71 -14.19 10.29
N VAL A 47 -6.76 -14.95 10.83
CA VAL A 47 -6.49 -16.32 10.39
C VAL A 47 -7.41 -17.27 11.14
N ASP A 48 -8.22 -18.01 10.38
CA ASP A 48 -9.01 -19.10 10.94
C ASP A 48 -8.09 -20.27 11.31
N THR A 49 -7.89 -20.48 12.61
CA THR A 49 -7.05 -21.56 13.14
C THR A 49 -7.63 -22.95 12.87
N ALA A 50 -8.93 -23.07 12.60
CA ALA A 50 -9.58 -24.34 12.27
C ALA A 50 -9.33 -24.78 10.81
N SER A 51 -8.89 -23.86 9.95
CA SER A 51 -8.60 -24.11 8.52
C SER A 51 -7.10 -24.33 8.25
N LEU A 52 -6.28 -24.53 9.28
CA LEU A 52 -4.81 -24.66 9.20
C LEU A 52 -4.33 -26.06 8.75
N THR A 53 -4.97 -26.63 7.72
CA THR A 53 -4.59 -27.94 7.17
C THR A 53 -3.45 -27.86 6.15
N GLU A 54 -3.15 -26.68 5.61
CA GLU A 54 -2.10 -26.49 4.59
C GLU A 54 -1.11 -25.37 4.95
N SER A 55 0.06 -25.76 5.49
CA SER A 55 1.13 -24.82 5.83
C SER A 55 1.67 -24.02 4.64
N THR A 56 1.68 -24.61 3.44
CA THR A 56 2.14 -23.94 2.21
C THR A 56 1.28 -22.72 1.86
N LYS A 57 -0.05 -22.84 2.02
CA LYS A 57 -0.99 -21.72 1.78
C LYS A 57 -0.80 -20.62 2.82
N LEU A 58 -0.57 -20.99 4.08
CA LEU A 58 -0.30 -20.04 5.15
C LEU A 58 0.99 -19.25 4.88
N VAL A 59 2.09 -19.95 4.54
CA VAL A 59 3.37 -19.32 4.20
C VAL A 59 3.21 -18.35 3.02
N ALA A 60 2.51 -18.76 1.96
CA ALA A 60 2.23 -17.89 0.81
C ALA A 60 1.46 -16.63 1.20
N ARG A 61 0.45 -16.75 2.07
CA ARG A 61 -0.29 -15.59 2.59
C ARG A 61 0.59 -14.66 3.42
N ILE A 62 1.45 -15.20 4.28
CA ILE A 62 2.37 -14.38 5.09
C ILE A 62 3.33 -13.61 4.17
N LEU A 63 3.92 -14.26 3.18
CA LEU A 63 4.81 -13.60 2.22
C LEU A 63 4.10 -12.50 1.42
N GLU A 64 2.87 -12.74 1.00
CA GLU A 64 2.05 -11.74 0.31
C GLU A 64 1.75 -10.53 1.20
N GLN A 65 1.45 -10.75 2.48
CA GLN A 65 1.22 -9.67 3.43
C GLN A 65 2.50 -8.89 3.74
N ASP A 66 3.65 -9.57 3.84
CA ASP A 66 4.95 -8.92 4.01
C ASP A 66 5.27 -8.02 2.81
N ARG A 67 5.02 -8.52 1.59
CA ARG A 67 5.13 -7.74 0.35
C ARG A 67 4.20 -6.52 0.36
N ARG A 68 2.94 -6.67 0.78
CA ARG A 68 1.99 -5.55 0.88
C ARG A 68 2.39 -4.52 1.92
N ARG A 69 2.89 -4.96 3.08
CA ARG A 69 3.39 -4.07 4.14
C ARG A 69 4.62 -3.28 3.68
N LYS A 70 5.53 -3.93 2.94
CA LYS A 70 6.71 -3.27 2.33
C LYS A 70 6.35 -2.37 1.15
N ALA A 71 5.32 -2.73 0.38
CA ALA A 71 4.83 -1.95 -0.76
C ALA A 71 3.95 -0.77 -0.36
N LYS A 72 3.48 -0.70 0.89
CA LYS A 72 2.93 0.53 1.44
C LYS A 72 4.09 1.50 1.67
N PRO A 73 4.19 2.60 0.92
CA PRO A 73 5.10 3.66 1.29
C PRO A 73 4.70 4.14 2.69
N SER A 74 5.70 4.34 3.54
CA SER A 74 5.53 5.08 4.80
C SER A 74 4.68 6.31 4.51
N SER A 75 3.67 6.53 5.34
CA SER A 75 2.55 7.45 5.12
C SER A 75 2.93 8.95 5.18
N ASP A 76 4.13 9.32 4.75
CA ASP A 76 4.59 10.71 4.65
C ASP A 76 4.73 11.21 3.19
N GLU A 77 4.68 10.34 2.17
CA GLU A 77 5.06 10.72 0.79
C GLU A 77 4.13 10.17 -0.31
N VAL A 78 2.82 9.97 -0.07
CA VAL A 78 1.87 9.69 -1.18
C VAL A 78 0.63 10.56 -1.09
N ALA A 79 0.75 11.77 -1.62
CA ALA A 79 -0.39 12.42 -2.25
C ALA A 79 -0.76 11.61 -3.50
N LEU A 80 -1.97 11.03 -3.51
CA LEU A 80 -2.59 10.57 -4.75
C LEU A 80 -2.51 11.70 -5.79
N PRO A 81 -1.88 11.53 -6.96
CA PRO A 81 -2.19 12.39 -8.08
C PRO A 81 -3.59 11.98 -8.55
N ALA A 82 -4.61 12.66 -8.02
CA ALA A 82 -5.94 12.56 -8.58
C ALA A 82 -5.84 13.05 -10.03
N HIS A 83 -5.82 12.12 -10.98
CA HIS A 83 -6.00 12.41 -12.39
C HIS A 83 -7.44 12.87 -12.62
N PHE A 84 -7.76 14.09 -12.18
CA PHE A 84 -8.87 14.85 -12.72
C PHE A 84 -8.46 15.29 -14.11
N HIS A 85 -8.64 14.39 -15.09
CA HIS A 85 -8.51 14.75 -16.50
C HIS A 85 -9.68 15.67 -16.84
N LYS A 86 -9.40 16.96 -16.66
CA LYS A 86 -10.26 18.11 -16.86
C LYS A 86 -10.84 18.05 -18.28
N GLN A 87 -12.17 18.16 -18.36
CA GLN A 87 -12.93 18.28 -19.59
C GLN A 87 -12.36 19.41 -20.45
N LYS A 88 -12.10 19.12 -21.72
CA LYS A 88 -11.71 20.11 -22.73
C LYS A 88 -12.91 21.01 -23.02
N HIS A 89 -12.85 22.25 -22.55
CA HIS A 89 -13.71 23.32 -23.04
C HIS A 89 -12.89 24.60 -23.27
N GLY A 90 -13.09 25.19 -24.45
CA GLY A 90 -12.94 26.63 -24.66
C GLY A 90 -11.62 27.08 -25.28
N HIS A 91 -11.67 27.43 -26.56
CA HIS A 91 -10.74 28.35 -27.20
C HIS A 91 -10.74 29.71 -26.49
N GLY A 92 -9.90 29.86 -25.46
CA GLY A 92 -9.59 31.15 -24.84
C GLY A 92 -8.48 31.85 -25.61
N LYS A 93 -8.87 32.69 -26.58
CA LYS A 93 -7.98 33.56 -27.35
C LYS A 93 -7.19 34.44 -26.38
N GLN A 94 -5.89 34.19 -26.23
CA GLN A 94 -4.99 35.04 -25.44
C GLN A 94 -5.04 36.47 -26.01
N SER A 95 -5.81 37.36 -25.37
CA SER A 95 -5.80 38.77 -25.72
C SER A 95 -4.47 39.34 -25.26
N LYS A 96 -3.61 39.69 -26.23
CA LYS A 96 -2.38 40.42 -25.98
C LYS A 96 -2.71 41.62 -25.08
N PHE A 97 -2.07 41.66 -23.91
CA PHE A 97 -2.22 42.71 -22.92
C PHE A 97 -2.02 44.06 -23.60
N ASN A 98 -3.09 44.86 -23.68
CA ASN A 98 -3.04 46.20 -24.23
C ASN A 98 -2.94 47.17 -23.06
N PRO A 99 -1.79 47.81 -22.80
CA PRO A 99 -1.56 48.64 -21.60
C PRO A 99 -2.45 49.89 -21.54
N LYS A 100 -3.22 50.18 -22.60
CA LYS A 100 -4.17 51.29 -22.70
C LYS A 100 -5.62 50.89 -22.44
N VAL A 101 -5.91 49.66 -22.03
CA VAL A 101 -7.28 49.25 -21.71
C VAL A 101 -7.71 49.84 -20.37
N THR A 102 -8.88 50.48 -20.32
CA THR A 102 -9.46 51.04 -19.09
C THR A 102 -10.65 50.19 -18.66
N CYS A 103 -10.68 49.79 -17.39
CA CYS A 103 -11.78 49.03 -16.83
C CYS A 103 -13.04 49.90 -16.72
N TYR A 104 -14.14 49.46 -17.33
CA TYR A 104 -15.42 50.17 -17.26
C TYR A 104 -16.11 50.12 -15.89
N GLY A 105 -15.68 49.21 -15.00
CA GLY A 105 -16.23 49.09 -13.65
C GLY A 105 -15.56 50.01 -12.62
N CYS A 106 -14.23 50.05 -12.60
CA CYS A 106 -13.46 50.85 -11.63
C CYS A 106 -12.73 52.06 -12.21
N GLY A 107 -12.71 52.22 -13.55
CA GLY A 107 -12.05 53.32 -14.24
C GLY A 107 -10.52 53.26 -14.27
N ARG A 108 -9.87 52.21 -13.73
CA ARG A 108 -8.42 52.07 -13.75
C ARG A 108 -7.92 51.46 -15.06
N ILE A 109 -6.73 51.85 -15.49
CA ILE A 109 -6.08 51.30 -16.68
C ILE A 109 -5.34 50.00 -16.36
N GLY A 110 -5.17 49.13 -17.37
CA GLY A 110 -4.40 47.91 -17.29
C GLY A 110 -5.21 46.62 -17.09
N HIS A 111 -6.54 46.69 -16.96
CA HIS A 111 -7.41 45.51 -16.91
C HIS A 111 -8.82 45.84 -17.44
N ILE A 112 -9.59 44.80 -17.72
CA ILE A 112 -11.02 44.90 -18.08
C ILE A 112 -11.90 44.49 -16.89
N ILE A 113 -13.21 44.75 -16.97
CA ILE A 113 -14.14 44.48 -15.86
C ILE A 113 -14.19 43.01 -15.40
N SER A 114 -13.79 42.05 -16.24
CA SER A 114 -13.68 40.64 -15.83
C SER A 114 -12.57 40.37 -14.82
N ASP A 115 -11.57 41.25 -14.76
CA ASP A 115 -10.37 41.11 -13.95
C ASP A 115 -10.32 42.17 -12.82
N CYS A 116 -11.45 42.85 -12.55
CA CYS A 116 -11.58 43.97 -11.62
C CYS A 116 -11.73 43.54 -10.15
#